data_AF-A0A0Q5V0H6-F1
#
_entry.id   AF-A0A0Q5V0H6-F1
#
_cell.length_a   1.000
_cell.length_b   1.000
_cell.length_c   1.000
_cell.angle_alpha   90.00
_cell.angle_beta   90.00
_cell.angle_gamma   90.00
#
_symmetry.space_group_name_H-M   'P 1'
#
loop_
_entity.id
_entity.type
_entity.pdbx_description
1 polymer ?
#
loop_
_entity_poly.entity_id
_entity_poly.type
_entity_poly.pdbx_seq_one_letter_code
_entity_poly.pdbx_strand_id
1 'polypeptide(L)'
;MTDLPEELKARAQRVFEPSTGPAPGDYHGPVHPDDLAKMARAMLSLPRTTRAIFLAVRLDGYSYDHIAKVTGLSQRQVARRMRTAIRRLGRYRRGDERPEWRLWVQRWCRYWPR
;
A
#
# COMPACT_ATOMS: atom_id res chain seq x y z
N MET A 1 -10.75 -1.11 -37.56
CA MET A 1 -11.46 -1.86 -36.49
C MET A 1 -10.62 -3.11 -36.19
N THR A 2 -9.44 -3.00 -35.57
CA THR A 2 -9.27 -3.04 -34.11
C THR A 2 -7.80 -2.75 -33.75
N ASP A 3 -7.49 -1.57 -33.23
CA ASP A 3 -6.21 -1.29 -32.51
C ASP A 3 -6.47 -1.00 -31.02
N LEU A 4 -7.64 -1.43 -30.53
CA LEU A 4 -8.08 -1.23 -29.15
C LEU A 4 -7.08 -1.72 -28.07
N PRO A 5 -6.37 -2.87 -28.21
CA PRO A 5 -5.50 -3.33 -27.14
C PRO A 5 -4.16 -2.58 -27.06
N GLU A 6 -3.60 -2.13 -28.19
CA GLU A 6 -2.36 -1.35 -28.20
C GLU A 6 -2.61 0.11 -27.81
N GLU A 7 -3.71 0.72 -28.27
CA GLU A 7 -4.09 2.05 -27.78
C GLU A 7 -4.40 2.04 -26.28
N LEU A 8 -5.05 0.99 -25.74
CA LEU A 8 -5.29 0.86 -24.30
C LEU A 8 -4.00 0.62 -23.51
N LYS A 9 -3.05 -0.18 -24.04
CA LYS A 9 -1.72 -0.33 -23.45
C LYS A 9 -0.94 0.98 -23.47
N ALA A 10 -0.96 1.70 -24.59
CA ALA A 10 -0.29 2.99 -24.73
C ALA A 10 -0.93 4.07 -23.83
N ARG A 11 -2.27 4.06 -23.67
CA ARG A 11 -2.98 4.92 -22.71
C ARG A 11 -2.66 4.55 -21.28
N ALA A 12 -2.64 3.25 -20.96
CA ALA A 12 -2.24 2.77 -19.64
C ALA A 12 -0.79 3.19 -19.35
N GLN A 13 0.13 3.00 -20.30
CA GLN A 13 1.52 3.43 -20.21
C GLN A 13 1.65 4.96 -20.03
N ARG A 14 0.85 5.78 -20.72
CA ARG A 14 0.81 7.25 -20.49
C ARG A 14 0.24 7.67 -19.15
N VAL A 15 -0.73 6.92 -18.61
CA VAL A 15 -1.26 7.13 -17.26
C VAL A 15 -0.26 6.66 -16.19
N PHE A 16 0.59 5.69 -16.53
CA PHE A 16 1.65 5.13 -15.69
C PHE A 16 3.01 5.84 -15.87
N GLU A 17 3.14 6.83 -16.75
CA GLU A 17 4.29 7.73 -16.68
C GLU A 17 4.34 8.28 -15.26
N PRO A 18 5.49 8.20 -14.59
CA PRO A 18 5.53 8.61 -13.21
C PRO A 18 5.42 10.14 -13.23
N SER A 19 4.21 10.64 -12.90
CA SER A 19 3.93 12.01 -12.46
C SER A 19 4.69 12.27 -11.15
N THR A 20 6.00 12.09 -11.17
CA THR A 20 6.90 12.30 -10.03
C THR A 20 7.13 13.79 -9.80
N GLY A 21 6.72 14.62 -10.75
CA GLY A 21 6.43 16.02 -10.47
C GLY A 21 5.11 16.10 -9.70
N PRO A 22 5.05 16.79 -8.55
CA PRO A 22 3.75 17.13 -7.96
C PRO A 22 2.94 17.85 -9.04
N ALA A 23 1.67 17.46 -9.22
CA ALA A 23 0.79 18.24 -10.08
C ALA A 23 0.82 19.71 -9.62
N PRO A 24 0.65 20.70 -10.50
CA PRO A 24 0.52 22.10 -10.07
C PRO A 24 -0.63 22.22 -9.07
N GLY A 25 -0.29 22.33 -7.77
CA GLY A 25 -1.24 22.27 -6.64
C GLY A 25 -0.99 21.15 -5.61
N ASP A 26 -0.22 20.10 -5.95
CA ASP A 26 0.10 18.95 -5.08
C ASP A 26 1.39 19.16 -4.25
N TYR A 27 1.98 20.36 -4.29
CA TYR A 27 3.04 20.75 -3.37
C TYR A 27 2.43 20.94 -1.97
N HIS A 28 2.45 19.90 -1.14
CA HIS A 28 2.07 19.99 0.27
C HIS A 28 3.14 20.67 1.16
N GLY A 29 4.13 21.35 0.57
CA GLY A 29 5.30 21.87 1.28
C GLY A 29 6.23 20.75 1.78
N PRO A 30 7.27 21.09 2.58
CA PRO A 30 8.11 20.09 3.20
C PRO A 30 7.27 19.19 4.13
N VAL A 31 7.35 17.88 3.92
CA VAL A 31 6.70 16.89 4.79
C VAL A 31 7.27 17.04 6.21
N HIS A 32 6.42 17.37 7.17
CA HIS A 32 6.86 17.51 8.57
C HIS A 32 7.33 16.14 9.08
N PRO A 33 8.48 16.04 9.78
CA PRO A 33 8.99 14.77 10.29
C PRO A 33 7.97 14.02 11.17
N ASP A 34 7.13 14.76 11.89
CA ASP A 34 6.07 14.18 12.71
C ASP A 34 5.00 13.46 11.90
N ASP A 35 4.65 13.98 10.73
CA ASP A 35 3.64 13.36 9.87
C ASP A 35 4.17 12.10 9.20
N LEU A 36 5.48 12.09 8.88
CA LEU A 36 6.17 10.88 8.45
C LEU A 36 6.20 9.82 9.57
N ALA A 37 6.51 10.23 10.80
CA ALA A 37 6.54 9.33 11.95
C ALA A 37 5.16 8.73 12.27
N LYS A 38 4.09 9.54 12.20
CA LYS A 38 2.70 9.08 12.30
C LYS A 38 2.38 8.05 11.22
N MET A 39 2.72 8.35 9.95
CA MET A 39 2.47 7.41 8.86
C MET A 39 3.26 6.10 9.02
N ALA A 40 4.52 6.19 9.47
CA ALA A 40 5.34 5.01 9.75
C ALA A 40 4.71 4.14 10.86
N ARG A 41 4.21 4.74 11.94
CA ARG A 41 3.46 4.03 13.00
C ARG A 41 2.18 3.38 12.45
N ALA A 42 1.44 4.09 11.62
CA ALA A 42 0.26 3.56 10.95
C ALA A 42 0.58 2.31 10.12
N MET A 43 1.68 2.35 9.37
CA MET A 43 2.17 1.22 8.58
C MET A 43 2.60 0.05 9.45
N LEU A 44 3.26 0.32 10.57
CA LEU A 44 3.66 -0.72 11.53
C LEU A 44 2.45 -1.41 12.20
N SER A 45 1.31 -0.72 12.33
CA SER A 45 0.06 -1.30 12.85
C SER A 45 -0.60 -2.33 11.91
N LEU A 46 -0.21 -2.36 10.64
CA LEU A 46 -0.73 -3.34 9.68
C LEU A 46 -0.08 -4.72 9.89
N PRO A 47 -0.83 -5.82 9.69
CA PRO A 47 -0.26 -7.16 9.65
C PRO A 47 0.87 -7.23 8.60
N ARG A 48 1.96 -7.94 8.91
CA ARG A 48 3.18 -7.99 8.08
C ARG A 48 2.89 -8.27 6.60
N THR A 49 2.09 -9.30 6.31
CA THR A 49 1.73 -9.67 4.93
C THR A 49 0.91 -8.57 4.25
N THR A 50 -0.01 -7.94 4.97
CA THR A 50 -0.83 -6.84 4.46
C THR A 50 0.01 -5.60 4.16
N ARG A 51 0.97 -5.27 5.03
CA ARG A 51 1.94 -4.19 4.80
C ARG A 51 2.79 -4.45 3.56
N ALA A 52 3.35 -5.65 3.44
CA ALA A 52 4.19 -6.02 2.30
C ALA A 52 3.42 -5.92 0.97
N ILE A 53 2.19 -6.43 0.92
CA ILE A 53 1.33 -6.32 -0.26
C ILE A 53 1.02 -4.85 -0.57
N PHE A 54 0.71 -4.03 0.43
CA PHE A 54 0.41 -2.61 0.22
C PHE A 54 1.60 -1.84 -0.35
N LEU A 55 2.80 -2.09 0.17
CA LEU A 55 4.03 -1.49 -0.34
C LEU A 55 4.35 -1.97 -1.75
N ALA A 56 4.25 -3.28 -2.00
CA ALA A 56 4.46 -3.86 -3.32
C ALA A 56 3.56 -3.22 -4.39
N VAL A 57 2.29 -2.99 -4.08
CA VAL A 57 1.37 -2.31 -5.01
C VAL A 57 1.68 -0.82 -5.13
N ARG A 58 1.82 -0.12 -4.00
CA ARG A 58 1.73 1.34 -3.97
C ARG A 58 3.07 2.05 -4.16
N LEU A 59 4.16 1.41 -3.74
CA LEU A 59 5.53 1.92 -3.85
C LEU A 59 6.24 1.27 -5.04
N ASP A 60 6.16 -0.06 -5.15
CA ASP A 60 6.92 -0.83 -6.16
C ASP A 60 6.14 -1.05 -7.47
N GLY A 61 4.86 -0.70 -7.52
CA GLY A 61 4.03 -0.79 -8.73
C GLY A 61 3.64 -2.21 -9.16
N TYR A 62 3.77 -3.21 -8.30
CA TYR A 62 3.40 -4.58 -8.63
C TYR A 62 1.89 -4.76 -8.81
N SER A 63 1.52 -5.55 -9.82
CA SER A 63 0.15 -5.95 -10.08
C SER A 63 -0.34 -7.02 -9.09
N TYR A 64 -1.66 -7.13 -8.95
CA TYR A 64 -2.27 -8.08 -8.01
C TYR A 64 -2.02 -9.55 -8.41
N ASP A 65 -1.91 -9.83 -9.71
CA ASP A 65 -1.61 -11.17 -10.22
C ASP A 65 -0.16 -11.56 -9.93
N HIS A 66 0.79 -10.63 -10.08
CA HIS A 66 2.18 -10.86 -9.75
C HIS A 66 2.34 -11.14 -8.24
N ILE A 67 1.73 -10.33 -7.40
CA ILE A 67 1.74 -10.54 -5.94
C ILE A 67 1.08 -11.86 -5.57
N ALA A 68 -0.06 -12.21 -6.19
CA ALA A 68 -0.74 -13.48 -5.97
C ALA A 68 0.18 -14.68 -6.28
N LYS A 69 0.88 -14.65 -7.41
CA LYS A 69 1.85 -15.69 -7.81
C LYS A 69 3.00 -15.81 -6.81
N VAL A 70 3.62 -14.69 -6.43
CA VAL A 70 4.78 -14.67 -5.51
C VAL A 70 4.39 -15.09 -4.08
N THR A 71 3.18 -14.71 -3.63
CA THR A 71 2.73 -14.98 -2.24
C THR A 71 1.95 -16.29 -2.09
N GLY A 72 1.63 -16.99 -3.19
CA GLY A 72 0.74 -18.15 -3.19
C GLY A 72 -0.71 -17.86 -2.80
N LEU A 73 -1.10 -16.58 -2.80
CA LEU A 73 -2.45 -16.14 -2.48
C LEU A 73 -3.31 -16.02 -3.74
N SER A 74 -4.63 -16.11 -3.61
CA SER A 74 -5.50 -15.73 -4.73
C SER A 74 -5.57 -14.21 -4.91
N GLN A 75 -5.83 -13.72 -6.12
CA GLN A 75 -6.01 -12.29 -6.37
C GLN A 75 -7.10 -11.67 -5.46
N ARG A 76 -8.18 -12.41 -5.20
CA ARG A 76 -9.24 -11.98 -4.28
C ARG A 76 -8.73 -11.80 -2.84
N GLN A 77 -7.83 -12.67 -2.40
CA GLN A 77 -7.20 -12.58 -1.08
C GLN A 77 -6.20 -11.41 -1.00
N VAL A 78 -5.49 -11.10 -2.08
CA VAL A 78 -4.62 -9.92 -2.21
C VAL A 78 -5.46 -8.64 -2.15
N ALA A 79 -6.52 -8.54 -2.96
CA ALA A 79 -7.44 -7.41 -2.97
C ALA A 79 -8.11 -7.18 -1.61
N ARG A 80 -8.50 -8.25 -0.90
CA ARG A 80 -9.03 -8.15 0.46
C ARG A 80 -8.02 -7.54 1.42
N ARG A 81 -6.75 -7.95 1.36
CA ARG A 81 -5.67 -7.39 2.19
C ARG A 81 -5.43 -5.92 1.85
N MET A 82 -5.45 -5.54 0.57
CA MET A 82 -5.38 -4.14 0.14
C MET A 82 -6.52 -3.29 0.71
N ARG A 83 -7.76 -3.78 0.64
CA ARG A 83 -8.92 -3.10 1.22
C ARG A 83 -8.75 -2.90 2.74
N THR A 84 -8.22 -3.89 3.44
CA THR A 84 -7.92 -3.77 4.87
C THR A 84 -6.83 -2.72 5.14
N ALA A 85 -5.76 -2.68 4.35
CA ALA A 85 -4.69 -1.69 4.48
C ALA A 85 -5.24 -0.26 4.33
N ILE A 86 -5.95 0.00 3.22
CA ILE A 86 -6.54 1.32 2.93
C ILE A 86 -7.51 1.75 4.04
N ARG A 87 -8.38 0.83 4.51
CA ARG A 87 -9.31 1.14 5.61
C ARG A 87 -8.60 1.51 6.90
N ARG A 88 -7.56 0.77 7.28
CA ARG A 88 -6.79 1.02 8.52
C ARG A 88 -6.01 2.33 8.45
N LEU A 89 -5.28 2.55 7.36
CA LEU A 89 -4.52 3.79 7.16
C LEU A 89 -5.45 5.01 7.07
N GLY A 90 -6.61 4.86 6.44
CA GLY A 90 -7.62 5.91 6.38
C GLY A 90 -8.19 6.29 7.75
N ARG A 91 -8.33 5.33 8.69
CA ARG A 91 -8.71 5.63 10.09
C ARG A 91 -7.61 6.37 10.82
N TYR A 92 -6.37 5.92 10.65
CA TYR A 92 -5.21 6.55 11.28
C TYR A 92 -5.05 8.02 10.85
N ARG A 93 -5.22 8.30 9.55
CA ARG A 93 -5.23 9.67 9.02
C ARG A 93 -6.33 10.56 9.61
N ARG A 94 -7.46 9.98 10.04
CA ARG A 94 -8.58 10.71 10.68
C ARG A 94 -8.40 10.92 12.19
N GLY A 95 -7.28 10.50 12.77
CA GLY A 95 -7.03 10.64 14.22
C GLY A 95 -7.78 9.63 15.09
N ASP A 96 -8.40 8.60 14.50
CA ASP A 96 -9.08 7.52 15.24
C ASP A 96 -8.04 6.48 15.68
N GLU A 97 -7.15 6.88 16.60
CA GLU A 97 -6.17 5.99 17.23
C GLU A 97 -6.85 5.12 18.29
N ARG A 98 -7.49 4.03 17.86
CA ARG A 98 -7.79 2.90 18.76
C ARG A 98 -6.66 1.85 18.67
N PRO A 99 -5.76 1.76 19.67
CA PRO A 99 -4.59 0.88 19.59
C PRO A 99 -4.95 -0.60 19.79
N GLU A 100 -5.00 -1.36 18.70
CA GLU A 100 -5.14 -2.84 18.75
C GLU A 100 -3.80 -3.55 19.09
N TRP A 101 -2.70 -2.81 19.22
CA TRP A 101 -1.33 -3.35 19.30
C TRP A 101 -0.97 -4.00 20.64
N ARG A 102 -1.80 -3.85 21.69
CA ARG A 102 -1.62 -4.56 22.96
C ARG A 102 -1.92 -6.06 22.87
N LEU A 103 -2.65 -6.52 21.85
CA LEU A 103 -3.04 -7.93 21.71
C LEU A 103 -2.16 -8.74 20.76
N TRP A 104 -1.30 -8.08 19.97
CA TRP A 104 -0.55 -8.74 18.89
C TRP A 104 0.97 -8.74 19.05
N VAL A 105 1.55 -7.74 19.73
CA VAL A 105 3.01 -7.64 19.94
C VAL A 105 3.55 -8.85 20.72
N GLN A 106 2.79 -9.41 21.68
CA GLN A 106 3.23 -10.56 22.48
C GLN A 106 3.20 -11.92 21.74
N ARG A 107 2.43 -12.05 20.64
CA ARG A 107 2.21 -13.36 20.00
C ARG A 107 3.12 -13.63 18.80
N TRP A 108 3.76 -12.61 18.23
CA TRP A 108 4.49 -12.72 16.94
C TRP A 108 6.00 -12.42 17.00
N CYS A 109 6.56 -11.94 18.11
CA CYS A 109 8.02 -11.89 18.31
C CYS A 109 8.69 -13.28 18.31
N ARG A 110 7.93 -14.38 18.22
CA ARG A 110 8.40 -15.78 18.27
C ARG A 110 8.80 -16.40 16.92
N TYR A 111 8.67 -15.71 15.77
CA TYR A 111 8.82 -16.34 14.44
C TYR A 111 9.59 -15.53 13.36
N TRP A 112 10.65 -14.78 13.70
CA TRP A 112 11.56 -14.25 12.66
C TRP A 112 13.04 -14.51 13.00
N PRO A 113 13.80 -15.24 12.16
CA PRO A 113 15.22 -15.50 12.38
C PRO A 113 16.04 -14.24 12.05
N ARG A 114 17.16 -14.08 12.75
CA ARG A 114 18.14 -13.00 12.59
C ARG A 114 18.90 -13.13 11.28
#